data_AF-A0A2D4H9X4-F1
#
_entry.id   AF-A0A2D4H9X4-F1
#
_cell.length_a   1.000
_cell.length_b   1.000
_cell.length_c   1.000
_cell.angle_alpha   90.00
_cell.angle_beta   90.00
_cell.angle_gamma   90.00
#
_symmetry.space_group_name_H-M   'P 1'
#
loop_
_entity.id
_entity.type
_entity.pdbx_description
1 polymer ?
#
loop_
_entity_poly.entity_id
_entity_poly.type
_entity_poly.pdbx_seq_one_letter_code
_entity_poly.pdbx_strand_id
1 'polypeptide(L)'
;ALLKKHEALMSDLSAYGSSIQALKEQAQACRQQVAPTDDETGKELVLALYDYQEKSPREVTMKKGDILALLNSTNKDWWKVEVNDRQGFVPAAYVKKLDPAQSTSRENLLDEQGSIALRQDQIDHQYHSLLELGEKRKDMLEKSCKKFMLFRETNELQQWIHEKEATLANEEVGADLEQVEVLQKKFDDFQKDLKANESRLKDINKVANDLESEGLMAEEIQAVQQQEVYGMMPRDEVDSKTSSPWKSARMMVHTVATFNSIKELNERWRALQQLAEERSQLLGSAHEVQRFHRDADETKEWIEEKNQALNTDNYGHDLASVQALQRKHEGFERDLAALGDKVNSLGETAERLIQSHPESSEDLQEKCTELNQAWNSLGKRANQRKEKLGESHDLQRFLSDFRDLMSWINGIRGLVSSDELAKDVTGAEALLERHQEHRTEIDARAGTFQAFEQFGQQLLARGHYASPEIKEKLDILDQERADLEKAWVQRRMMLDQCL
;
A
#
# COMPACT_ATOMS: atom_id res chain seq x y z
N ALA A 1 30.40 9.31 -18.35
CA ALA A 1 31.83 9.64 -18.66
C ALA A 1 32.06 9.98 -20.13
N LEU A 2 31.66 9.11 -21.07
CA LEU A 2 31.82 9.37 -22.51
C LEU A 2 31.03 10.59 -23.01
N LEU A 3 29.81 10.79 -22.50
CA LEU A 3 28.98 11.98 -22.80
C LEU A 3 29.68 13.29 -22.40
N LYS A 4 30.20 13.37 -21.18
CA LYS A 4 31.00 14.52 -20.71
C LYS A 4 32.24 14.79 -21.57
N LYS A 5 32.92 13.74 -22.06
CA LYS A 5 34.04 13.89 -23.01
C LYS A 5 33.56 14.39 -24.38
N HIS A 6 32.36 14.00 -24.79
CA HIS A 6 31.76 14.44 -26.05
C HIS A 6 31.29 15.90 -25.97
N GLU A 7 30.71 16.34 -24.86
CA GLU A 7 30.37 17.75 -24.61
C GLU A 7 31.60 18.67 -24.74
N ALA A 8 32.74 18.26 -24.17
CA ALA A 8 34.00 18.98 -24.32
C ALA A 8 34.45 19.06 -25.80
N LEU A 9 34.39 17.94 -26.53
CA LEU A 9 34.69 17.91 -27.97
C LEU A 9 33.79 18.85 -28.77
N MET A 10 32.49 18.90 -28.48
CA MET A 10 31.54 19.78 -29.18
C MET A 10 31.78 21.25 -28.85
N SER A 11 32.17 21.56 -27.60
CA SER A 11 32.60 22.90 -27.21
C SER A 11 33.82 23.34 -28.03
N ASP A 12 34.84 22.48 -28.13
CA ASP A 12 36.04 22.77 -28.93
C ASP A 12 35.71 22.95 -30.41
N LEU A 13 34.88 22.06 -30.98
CA LEU A 13 34.39 22.18 -32.35
C LEU A 13 33.67 23.50 -32.59
N SER A 14 32.76 23.90 -31.69
CA SER A 14 32.05 25.17 -31.82
C SER A 14 32.98 26.38 -31.78
N ALA A 15 34.07 26.31 -31.01
CA ALA A 15 35.06 27.38 -30.93
C ALA A 15 35.84 27.54 -32.25
N TYR A 16 36.12 26.44 -32.96
CA TYR A 16 36.74 26.50 -34.30
C TYR A 16 35.88 27.22 -35.33
N GLY A 17 34.55 27.29 -35.13
CA GLY A 17 33.64 28.04 -36.00
C GLY A 17 34.05 29.52 -36.17
N SER A 18 34.48 30.16 -35.09
CA SER A 18 34.97 31.55 -35.14
C SER A 18 36.25 31.68 -35.98
N SER A 19 37.16 30.72 -35.88
CA SER A 19 38.39 30.70 -36.68
C SER A 19 38.11 30.46 -38.16
N ILE A 20 37.17 29.57 -38.49
CA ILE A 20 36.76 29.28 -39.87
C ILE A 20 36.06 30.48 -40.49
N GLN A 21 35.23 31.19 -39.72
CA GLN A 21 34.58 32.43 -40.17
C GLN A 21 35.61 33.53 -40.45
N ALA A 22 36.61 33.71 -39.58
CA ALA A 22 37.70 34.66 -39.82
C ALA A 22 38.51 34.30 -41.07
N LEU A 23 38.78 33.01 -41.29
CA LEU A 23 39.44 32.53 -42.51
C LEU A 23 38.61 32.82 -43.77
N LYS A 24 37.29 32.67 -43.69
CA LYS A 24 36.35 32.98 -44.77
C LYS A 24 36.36 34.47 -45.16
N GLU A 25 36.37 35.35 -44.16
CA GLU A 25 36.48 36.80 -44.37
C GLU A 25 37.82 37.18 -45.00
N GLN A 26 38.91 36.56 -44.56
CA GLN A 26 40.23 36.75 -45.17
C GLN A 26 40.30 36.23 -46.62
N ALA A 27 39.73 35.05 -46.88
CA ALA A 27 39.64 34.47 -48.22
C ALA A 27 38.88 35.39 -49.19
N GLN A 28 37.79 36.03 -48.74
CA GLN A 28 37.01 36.99 -49.53
C GLN A 28 37.76 38.31 -49.78
N ALA A 29 38.64 38.72 -48.86
CA ALA A 29 39.45 39.93 -48.99
C ALA A 29 40.64 39.77 -49.97
N CYS A 30 41.03 38.54 -50.29
CA CYS A 30 42.09 38.26 -51.27
C CYS A 30 41.64 38.58 -52.70
N ARG A 31 42.06 39.73 -53.25
CA ARG A 31 41.93 40.02 -54.68
C ARG A 31 42.93 39.17 -55.49
N GLN A 32 42.46 38.15 -56.19
CA GLN A 32 43.25 37.53 -57.27
C GLN A 32 43.48 38.59 -58.36
N GLN A 33 44.74 39.02 -58.53
CA GLN A 33 45.12 39.89 -59.65
C GLN A 33 45.05 39.07 -60.94
N VAL A 34 44.04 39.32 -61.76
CA VAL A 34 43.98 38.80 -63.13
C VAL A 34 44.91 39.68 -63.99
N ALA A 35 46.07 39.14 -64.38
CA ALA A 35 46.98 39.80 -65.30
C ALA A 35 46.53 39.56 -66.77
N PRO A 36 46.66 40.54 -67.69
CA PRO A 36 46.22 40.41 -69.09
C PRO A 36 46.90 39.23 -69.81
N THR A 37 46.18 38.62 -70.74
CA THR A 37 46.59 37.46 -71.55
C THR A 37 47.76 37.79 -72.46
N ASP A 38 48.79 36.93 -72.48
CA ASP A 38 49.95 37.00 -73.37
C ASP A 38 49.57 36.60 -74.81
N ASP A 39 50.04 37.35 -75.82
CA ASP A 39 50.01 36.95 -77.23
C ASP A 39 51.18 35.99 -77.54
N GLU A 40 50.88 34.84 -78.15
CA GLU A 40 51.73 33.66 -78.36
C GLU A 40 52.88 33.82 -79.40
N THR A 41 53.75 34.82 -79.27
CA THR A 41 54.98 34.84 -80.06
C THR A 41 56.19 34.92 -79.14
N GLY A 42 56.92 33.81 -78.99
CA GLY A 42 58.10 33.64 -78.13
C GLY A 42 59.31 34.53 -78.48
N LYS A 43 59.09 35.80 -78.81
CA LYS A 43 60.07 36.86 -78.95
C LYS A 43 60.44 37.34 -77.54
N GLU A 44 61.73 37.55 -77.25
CA GLU A 44 62.13 38.23 -76.00
C GLU A 44 61.46 39.62 -75.97
N LEU A 45 60.74 39.94 -74.89
CA LEU A 45 60.07 41.23 -74.73
C LEU A 45 60.86 42.14 -73.78
N VAL A 46 60.87 43.43 -74.07
CA VAL A 46 61.42 44.47 -73.20
C VAL A 46 60.37 45.52 -72.91
N LEU A 47 60.35 46.02 -71.68
CA LEU A 47 59.49 47.12 -71.25
C LEU A 47 60.24 48.45 -71.37
N ALA A 48 59.65 49.44 -72.04
CA ALA A 48 60.16 50.80 -72.09
C ALA A 48 59.99 51.48 -70.72
N LEU A 49 61.08 51.88 -70.09
CA LEU A 49 61.09 52.54 -68.78
C LEU A 49 60.88 54.05 -68.89
N TYR A 50 61.13 54.62 -70.06
CA TYR A 50 61.06 56.06 -70.34
C TYR A 50 60.61 56.32 -71.78
N ASP A 51 60.03 57.49 -72.03
CA ASP A 51 59.75 57.97 -73.38
C ASP A 51 61.08 58.23 -74.12
N TYR A 52 61.13 57.87 -75.40
CA TYR A 52 62.28 58.11 -76.27
C TYR A 52 61.84 58.44 -77.69
N GLN A 53 62.43 59.47 -78.30
CA GLN A 53 62.03 59.98 -79.61
C GLN A 53 63.20 59.88 -80.59
N GLU A 54 62.95 59.31 -81.79
CA GLU A 54 63.99 58.97 -82.77
C GLU A 54 64.77 60.20 -83.25
N LYS A 55 66.11 60.13 -83.24
CA LYS A 55 67.00 61.21 -83.68
C LYS A 55 67.67 60.92 -85.02
N SER A 56 67.67 59.66 -85.45
CA SER A 56 68.19 59.24 -86.75
C SER A 56 67.25 58.23 -87.43
N PRO A 57 67.34 58.06 -88.77
CA PRO A 57 66.48 57.12 -89.51
C PRO A 57 66.65 55.64 -89.13
N ARG A 58 67.61 55.31 -88.26
CA ARG A 58 67.87 53.95 -87.78
C ARG A 58 67.30 53.70 -86.38
N GLU A 59 66.73 54.71 -85.74
CA GLU A 59 66.13 54.66 -84.40
C GLU A 59 64.60 54.58 -84.48
N VAL A 60 63.96 54.21 -83.37
CA VAL A 60 62.49 54.19 -83.24
C VAL A 60 62.04 54.95 -82.00
N THR A 61 60.87 55.56 -82.10
CA THR A 61 60.20 56.25 -80.99
C THR A 61 59.44 55.24 -80.13
N MET A 62 59.54 55.35 -78.80
CA MET A 62 58.80 54.55 -77.82
C MET A 62 58.27 55.44 -76.69
N LYS A 63 57.17 55.03 -76.04
CA LYS A 63 56.67 55.64 -74.81
C LYS A 63 56.94 54.73 -73.61
N LYS A 64 57.10 55.34 -72.44
CA LYS A 64 57.21 54.66 -71.15
C LYS A 64 55.98 53.77 -70.95
N GLY A 65 56.22 52.50 -70.66
CA GLY A 65 55.21 51.47 -70.49
C GLY A 65 54.96 50.62 -71.74
N ASP A 66 55.49 51.00 -72.90
CA ASP A 66 55.37 50.19 -74.10
C ASP A 66 56.14 48.87 -73.94
N ILE A 67 55.53 47.76 -74.36
CA ILE A 67 56.17 46.45 -74.44
C ILE A 67 56.63 46.24 -75.88
N LEU A 68 57.94 46.08 -76.06
CA LEU A 68 58.58 46.02 -77.37
C LEU A 68 59.22 44.65 -77.57
N ALA A 69 59.20 44.15 -78.81
CA ALA A 69 59.90 42.93 -79.14
C ALA A 69 61.40 43.23 -79.31
N LEU A 70 62.22 42.60 -78.47
CA LEU A 70 63.66 42.70 -78.53
C LEU A 70 64.20 41.80 -79.65
N LEU A 71 64.86 42.42 -80.62
CA LEU A 71 65.46 41.71 -81.75
C LEU A 71 66.95 41.46 -81.55
N ASN A 72 67.66 42.41 -80.91
CA ASN A 72 69.10 42.28 -80.66
C ASN A 72 69.56 43.15 -79.47
N SER A 73 70.35 42.58 -78.56
CA SER A 73 70.91 43.24 -77.36
C SER A 73 72.43 43.08 -77.21
N THR A 74 73.17 42.76 -78.28
CA THR A 74 74.62 42.52 -78.19
C THR A 74 75.45 43.78 -77.96
N ASN A 75 74.89 44.97 -78.24
CA ASN A 75 75.53 46.26 -78.00
C ASN A 75 75.12 46.79 -76.62
N LYS A 76 76.07 47.34 -75.85
CA LYS A 76 75.83 47.84 -74.49
C LYS A 76 74.99 49.12 -74.44
N ASP A 77 75.06 49.96 -75.46
CA ASP A 77 74.45 51.29 -75.43
C ASP A 77 73.15 51.38 -76.22
N TRP A 78 72.99 50.55 -77.27
CA TRP A 78 71.86 50.61 -78.19
C TRP A 78 71.32 49.23 -78.53
N TRP A 79 70.04 48.99 -78.25
CA TRP A 79 69.37 47.73 -78.54
C TRP A 79 68.42 47.87 -79.71
N LYS A 80 68.33 46.81 -80.53
CA LYS A 80 67.42 46.79 -81.66
C LYS A 80 66.08 46.19 -81.21
N VAL A 81 65.01 46.95 -81.40
CA VAL A 81 63.66 46.59 -81.02
C VAL A 81 62.70 46.77 -82.20
N GLU A 82 61.56 46.10 -82.13
CA GLU A 82 60.45 46.22 -83.09
C GLU A 82 59.24 46.83 -82.36
N VAL A 83 58.75 47.95 -82.89
CA VAL A 83 57.60 48.69 -82.37
C VAL A 83 56.66 49.00 -83.53
N ASN A 84 55.42 48.49 -83.52
CA ASN A 84 54.41 48.70 -84.57
C ASN A 84 54.95 48.47 -85.99
N ASP A 85 55.53 47.29 -86.23
CA ASP A 85 56.15 46.84 -87.49
C ASP A 85 57.34 47.70 -87.99
N ARG A 86 57.84 48.60 -87.15
CA ARG A 86 59.04 49.40 -87.40
C ARG A 86 60.20 48.90 -86.54
N GLN A 87 61.33 48.58 -87.19
CA GLN A 87 62.54 48.13 -86.51
C GLN A 87 63.56 49.26 -86.44
N GLY A 88 64.08 49.51 -85.24
CA GLY A 88 65.16 50.47 -85.04
C GLY A 88 65.82 50.32 -83.68
N PHE A 89 66.79 51.19 -83.43
CA PHE A 89 67.54 51.19 -82.19
C PHE A 89 66.91 52.11 -81.14
N VAL A 90 66.94 51.67 -79.89
CA VAL A 90 66.63 52.47 -78.70
C VAL A 90 67.79 52.37 -77.70
N PRO A 91 67.99 53.37 -76.83
CA PRO A 91 69.03 53.29 -75.81
C PRO A 91 68.76 52.10 -74.88
N ALA A 92 69.77 51.24 -74.69
CA ALA A 92 69.66 50.05 -73.86
C ALA A 92 69.24 50.38 -72.42
N ALA A 93 69.72 51.51 -71.89
CA ALA A 93 69.38 51.98 -70.54
C ALA A 93 67.90 52.37 -70.37
N TYR A 94 67.15 52.54 -71.47
CA TYR A 94 65.75 52.97 -71.44
C TYR A 94 64.76 51.81 -71.51
N VAL A 95 65.26 50.57 -71.64
CA VAL A 95 64.45 49.36 -71.76
C VAL A 95 64.92 48.29 -70.77
N LYS A 96 64.00 47.45 -70.29
CA LYS A 96 64.29 46.36 -69.36
C LYS A 96 63.74 45.03 -69.90
N LYS A 97 64.55 43.98 -69.95
CA LYS A 97 64.10 42.62 -70.32
C LYS A 97 63.03 42.13 -69.34
N LEU A 98 61.96 41.55 -69.89
CA LEU A 98 60.94 40.84 -69.12
C LEU A 98 61.34 39.36 -69.02
N ASP A 99 61.32 38.80 -67.82
CA ASP A 99 61.84 37.46 -67.53
C ASP A 99 60.72 36.40 -67.64
N PRO A 100 60.86 35.35 -68.48
CA PRO A 100 59.87 34.28 -68.61
C PRO A 100 59.62 33.48 -67.33
N ALA A 101 60.50 33.54 -66.33
CA ALA A 101 60.41 32.72 -65.12
C ALA A 101 59.28 33.14 -64.14
N GLN A 102 58.61 34.29 -64.33
CA GLN A 102 57.43 34.63 -63.53
C GLN A 102 56.15 33.85 -63.94
N SER A 103 56.21 33.04 -65.01
CA SER A 103 55.09 32.26 -65.55
C SER A 103 54.70 31.06 -64.69
N THR A 104 55.64 30.41 -64.02
CA THR A 104 55.39 29.16 -63.29
C THR A 104 54.62 29.37 -61.98
N SER A 105 54.79 30.54 -61.36
CA SER A 105 53.95 31.02 -60.25
C SER A 105 52.54 31.39 -60.71
N ARG A 106 52.37 31.65 -62.02
CA ARG A 106 51.14 32.10 -62.68
C ARG A 106 50.24 30.90 -63.06
N GLU A 107 50.81 29.77 -63.48
CA GLU A 107 50.08 28.52 -63.75
C GLU A 107 49.50 27.89 -62.48
N ASN A 108 50.23 27.87 -61.37
CA ASN A 108 49.73 27.34 -60.09
C ASN A 108 48.55 28.14 -59.50
N LEU A 109 48.33 29.37 -59.96
CA LEU A 109 47.18 30.22 -59.58
C LEU A 109 45.94 29.99 -60.46
N LEU A 110 46.10 29.36 -61.62
CA LEU A 110 45.04 29.10 -62.61
C LEU A 110 44.46 27.68 -62.52
N ASP A 111 45.11 26.78 -61.78
CA ASP A 111 44.60 25.43 -61.54
C ASP A 111 43.38 25.51 -60.60
N GLU A 112 42.17 25.26 -61.12
CA GLU A 112 40.89 25.42 -60.38
C GLU A 112 40.86 24.64 -59.07
N GLN A 113 41.61 23.54 -58.97
CA GLN A 113 41.71 22.67 -57.79
C GLN A 113 42.47 23.32 -56.61
N GLY A 114 43.17 24.44 -56.83
CA GLY A 114 43.97 25.13 -55.82
C GLY A 114 43.41 26.46 -55.32
N SER A 115 42.27 26.93 -55.84
CA SER A 115 41.74 28.26 -55.51
C SER A 115 41.40 28.41 -54.03
N ILE A 116 41.72 29.58 -53.45
CA ILE A 116 41.43 29.92 -52.06
C ILE A 116 39.93 29.76 -51.75
N ALA A 117 39.07 30.10 -52.72
CA ALA A 117 37.62 29.93 -52.60
C ALA A 117 37.22 28.44 -52.50
N LEU A 118 37.81 27.57 -53.33
CA LEU A 118 37.52 26.12 -53.31
C LEU A 118 38.00 25.48 -52.01
N ARG A 119 39.17 25.88 -51.50
CA ARG A 119 39.69 25.40 -50.20
C ARG A 119 38.84 25.88 -49.04
N GLN A 120 38.35 27.12 -49.06
CA GLN A 120 37.43 27.62 -48.04
C GLN A 120 36.10 26.85 -48.05
N ASP A 121 35.56 26.56 -49.24
CA ASP A 121 34.35 25.76 -49.39
C ASP A 121 34.55 24.33 -48.87
N GLN A 122 35.71 23.72 -49.14
CA GLN A 122 36.07 22.41 -48.60
C GLN A 122 36.17 22.40 -47.06
N ILE A 123 36.75 23.45 -46.46
CA ILE A 123 36.83 23.61 -44.99
C ILE A 123 35.42 23.77 -44.40
N ASP A 124 34.56 24.59 -45.01
CA ASP A 124 33.18 24.81 -44.57
C ASP A 124 32.39 23.48 -44.61
N HIS A 125 32.52 22.70 -45.69
CA HIS A 125 31.89 21.39 -45.82
C HIS A 125 32.40 20.38 -44.78
N GLN A 126 33.72 20.30 -44.56
CA GLN A 126 34.31 19.39 -43.58
C GLN A 126 33.90 19.75 -42.15
N TYR A 127 33.85 21.04 -41.83
CA TYR A 127 33.39 21.52 -40.52
C TYR A 127 31.92 21.21 -40.30
N HIS A 128 31.06 21.45 -41.30
CA HIS A 128 29.64 21.09 -41.22
C HIS A 128 29.45 19.58 -41.02
N SER A 129 30.17 18.76 -41.78
CA SER A 129 30.15 17.31 -41.63
C SER A 129 30.61 16.84 -40.24
N LEU A 130 31.64 17.48 -39.67
CA LEU A 130 32.10 17.18 -38.31
C LEU A 130 31.05 17.54 -37.25
N LEU A 131 30.32 18.65 -37.41
CA LEU A 131 29.22 19.00 -36.50
C LEU A 131 28.08 17.99 -36.60
N GLU A 132 27.69 17.59 -37.81
CA GLU A 132 26.66 16.55 -38.01
C GLU A 132 27.07 15.20 -37.39
N LEU A 133 28.32 14.77 -37.59
CA LEU A 133 28.86 13.56 -36.97
C LEU A 133 28.94 13.68 -35.44
N GLY A 134 29.22 14.90 -34.95
CA GLY A 134 29.18 15.27 -33.54
C GLY A 134 27.78 15.04 -32.95
N GLU A 135 26.76 15.65 -33.52
CA GLU A 135 25.37 15.50 -33.08
C GLU A 135 24.88 14.05 -33.18
N LYS A 136 25.20 13.34 -34.27
CA LYS A 136 24.91 11.88 -34.39
C LYS A 136 25.55 11.08 -33.27
N ARG A 137 26.80 11.40 -32.91
CA ARG A 137 27.50 10.73 -31.81
C ARG A 137 26.89 11.07 -30.45
N LYS A 138 26.46 12.33 -30.24
CA LYS A 138 25.75 12.76 -29.04
C LYS A 138 24.50 11.92 -28.82
N ASP A 139 23.66 11.86 -29.85
CA ASP A 139 22.41 11.10 -29.87
C ASP A 139 22.66 9.63 -29.53
N MET A 140 23.62 8.98 -30.18
CA MET A 140 24.00 7.59 -29.87
C MET A 140 24.48 7.40 -28.42
N LEU A 141 25.27 8.34 -27.88
CA LEU A 141 25.77 8.25 -26.50
C LEU A 141 24.64 8.44 -25.47
N GLU A 142 23.72 9.36 -25.71
CA GLU A 142 22.54 9.59 -24.85
C GLU A 142 21.63 8.37 -24.83
N LYS A 143 21.36 7.79 -26.01
CA LYS A 143 20.62 6.53 -26.17
C LYS A 143 21.27 5.36 -25.43
N SER A 144 22.58 5.21 -25.58
CA SER A 144 23.34 4.16 -24.88
C SER A 144 23.32 4.35 -23.36
N CYS A 145 23.36 5.60 -22.88
CA CYS A 145 23.21 5.94 -21.46
C CYS A 145 21.82 5.55 -20.93
N LYS A 146 20.75 5.91 -21.64
CA LYS A 146 19.37 5.53 -21.31
C LYS A 146 19.22 4.01 -21.18
N LYS A 147 19.76 3.24 -22.12
CA LYS A 147 19.72 1.77 -22.10
C LYS A 147 20.44 1.17 -20.90
N PHE A 148 21.62 1.70 -20.54
CA PHE A 148 22.36 1.22 -19.38
C PHE A 148 21.62 1.53 -18.06
N MET A 149 21.04 2.72 -17.95
CA MET A 149 20.20 3.08 -16.79
C MET A 149 18.99 2.15 -16.70
N LEU A 150 18.28 1.90 -17.80
CA LEU A 150 17.15 0.98 -17.85
C LEU A 150 17.54 -0.43 -17.37
N PHE A 151 18.65 -0.97 -17.85
CA PHE A 151 19.13 -2.29 -17.44
C PHE A 151 19.44 -2.34 -15.94
N ARG A 152 20.10 -1.32 -15.40
CA ARG A 152 20.42 -1.26 -13.96
C ARG A 152 19.13 -1.20 -13.12
N GLU A 153 18.22 -0.29 -13.45
CA GLU A 153 16.95 -0.13 -12.71
C GLU A 153 16.09 -1.39 -12.79
N THR A 154 16.07 -2.08 -13.95
CA THR A 154 15.37 -3.35 -14.13
C THR A 154 15.94 -4.43 -13.21
N ASN A 155 17.27 -4.58 -13.15
CA ASN A 155 17.92 -5.58 -12.29
C ASN A 155 17.70 -5.29 -10.80
N GLU A 156 17.80 -4.02 -10.40
CA GLU A 156 17.56 -3.62 -9.01
C GLU A 156 16.11 -3.91 -8.58
N LEU A 157 15.14 -3.62 -9.44
CA LEU A 157 13.74 -3.94 -9.15
C LEU A 157 13.48 -5.45 -9.18
N GLN A 158 14.10 -6.21 -10.10
CA GLN A 158 14.01 -7.67 -10.11
C GLN A 158 14.54 -8.29 -8.81
N GLN A 159 15.68 -7.81 -8.31
CA GLN A 159 16.25 -8.28 -7.05
C GLN A 159 15.31 -7.95 -5.87
N TRP A 160 14.78 -6.74 -5.82
CA TRP A 160 13.80 -6.35 -4.81
C TRP A 160 12.55 -7.24 -4.86
N ILE A 161 12.01 -7.52 -6.05
CA ILE A 161 10.86 -8.44 -6.20
C ILE A 161 11.21 -9.82 -5.64
N HIS A 162 12.38 -10.36 -5.97
CA HIS A 162 12.79 -11.68 -5.51
C HIS A 162 12.87 -11.78 -3.97
N GLU A 163 13.42 -10.75 -3.31
CA GLU A 163 13.46 -10.67 -1.84
C GLU A 163 12.04 -10.62 -1.23
N LYS A 164 11.13 -9.90 -1.88
CA LYS A 164 9.73 -9.77 -1.46
C LYS A 164 8.93 -11.04 -1.71
N GLU A 165 9.13 -11.74 -2.83
CA GLU A 165 8.55 -13.07 -3.11
C GLU A 165 8.96 -14.07 -2.03
N ALA A 166 10.24 -14.11 -1.66
CA ALA A 166 10.74 -14.98 -0.60
C ALA A 166 10.11 -14.67 0.78
N THR A 167 9.79 -13.40 1.04
CA THR A 167 9.10 -12.98 2.27
C THR A 167 7.65 -13.48 2.30
N LEU A 168 6.95 -13.41 1.16
CA LEU A 168 5.57 -13.86 1.03
C LEU A 168 5.43 -15.39 0.97
N ALA A 169 6.49 -16.11 0.59
CA ALA A 169 6.51 -17.57 0.60
C ALA A 169 6.39 -18.19 2.01
N ASN A 170 6.53 -17.39 3.08
CA ASN A 170 6.22 -17.87 4.43
C ASN A 170 4.71 -17.91 4.64
N GLU A 171 4.14 -19.12 4.63
CA GLU A 171 2.71 -19.39 4.82
C GLU A 171 2.25 -19.27 6.28
N GLU A 172 3.16 -19.11 7.25
CA GLU A 172 2.81 -19.05 8.67
C GLU A 172 1.75 -17.98 8.96
N VAL A 173 0.61 -18.41 9.49
CA VAL A 173 -0.42 -17.56 10.07
C VAL A 173 -0.30 -17.66 11.58
N GLY A 174 -0.31 -16.51 12.27
CA GLY A 174 -0.08 -16.46 13.72
C GLY A 174 -1.04 -17.39 14.49
N ALA A 175 -0.56 -17.98 15.58
CA ALA A 175 -1.33 -18.96 16.36
C ALA A 175 -2.44 -18.32 17.22
N ASP A 176 -2.31 -17.03 17.50
CA ASP A 176 -3.24 -16.23 18.29
C ASP A 176 -3.48 -14.88 17.59
N LEU A 177 -4.48 -14.15 18.08
CA LEU A 177 -4.87 -12.87 17.47
C LEU A 177 -3.75 -11.81 17.52
N GLU A 178 -2.96 -11.77 18.59
CA GLU A 178 -1.88 -10.78 18.73
C GLU A 178 -0.78 -11.02 17.69
N GLN A 179 -0.39 -12.28 17.48
CA GLN A 179 0.55 -12.66 16.43
C GLN A 179 0.00 -12.33 15.04
N VAL A 180 -1.29 -12.58 14.77
CA VAL A 180 -1.92 -12.25 13.49
C VAL A 180 -1.94 -10.74 13.26
N GLU A 181 -2.30 -9.93 14.27
CA GLU A 181 -2.29 -8.45 14.18
C GLU A 181 -0.86 -7.91 13.91
N VAL A 182 0.17 -8.51 14.52
CA VAL A 182 1.57 -8.17 14.23
C VAL A 182 1.93 -8.50 12.78
N LEU A 183 1.51 -9.65 12.27
CA LEU A 183 1.75 -10.04 10.87
C LEU A 183 0.98 -9.15 9.89
N GLN A 184 -0.27 -8.78 10.18
CA GLN A 184 -1.04 -7.82 9.39
C GLN A 184 -0.34 -6.47 9.33
N LYS A 185 0.15 -5.95 10.46
CA LYS A 185 0.89 -4.69 10.47
C LYS A 185 2.16 -4.73 9.61
N LYS A 186 2.93 -5.83 9.70
CA LYS A 186 4.10 -6.03 8.82
C LYS A 186 3.69 -6.10 7.34
N PHE A 187 2.55 -6.72 7.06
CA PHE A 187 2.01 -6.83 5.72
C PHE A 187 1.48 -5.47 5.17
N ASP A 188 0.91 -4.62 6.02
CA ASP A 188 0.53 -3.25 5.64
C ASP A 188 1.76 -2.43 5.22
N ASP A 189 2.87 -2.57 5.94
CA ASP A 189 4.13 -1.92 5.58
C ASP A 189 4.68 -2.47 4.25
N PHE A 190 4.58 -3.79 4.04
CA PHE A 190 4.86 -4.40 2.73
C PHE A 190 3.98 -3.83 1.61
N GLN A 191 2.67 -3.64 1.83
CA GLN A 191 1.77 -3.08 0.82
C GLN A 191 2.11 -1.63 0.48
N LYS A 192 2.53 -0.83 1.48
CA LYS A 192 3.03 0.53 1.24
C LYS A 192 4.28 0.51 0.36
N ASP A 193 5.24 -0.38 0.65
CA ASP A 193 6.44 -0.57 -0.17
C ASP A 193 6.09 -0.98 -1.61
N LEU A 194 5.16 -1.92 -1.77
CA LEU A 194 4.69 -2.39 -3.08
C LEU A 194 4.07 -1.25 -3.88
N LYS A 195 3.20 -0.45 -3.26
CA LYS A 195 2.57 0.70 -3.91
C LYS A 195 3.59 1.79 -4.29
N ALA A 196 4.61 2.02 -3.45
CA ALA A 196 5.67 2.96 -3.76
C ALA A 196 6.52 2.54 -4.97
N ASN A 197 6.71 1.24 -5.19
CA ASN A 197 7.45 0.72 -6.35
C ASN A 197 6.63 0.67 -7.64
N GLU A 198 5.31 0.87 -7.58
CA GLU A 198 4.45 0.89 -8.77
C GLU A 198 4.82 2.04 -9.73
N SER A 199 5.19 3.21 -9.20
CA SER A 199 5.68 4.32 -10.03
C SER A 199 7.02 4.00 -10.67
N ARG A 200 7.92 3.31 -9.94
CA ARG A 200 9.22 2.89 -10.47
C ARG A 200 9.07 1.95 -11.66
N LEU A 201 8.15 0.98 -11.58
CA LEU A 201 7.84 0.10 -12.71
C LEU A 201 7.25 0.87 -13.90
N LYS A 202 6.35 1.83 -13.65
CA LYS A 202 5.79 2.70 -14.70
C LYS A 202 6.88 3.49 -15.43
N ASP A 203 7.83 4.04 -14.69
CA ASP A 203 8.96 4.78 -15.27
C ASP A 203 9.89 3.86 -16.09
N ILE A 204 10.21 2.66 -15.59
CA ILE A 204 10.98 1.64 -16.33
C ILE A 204 10.28 1.28 -17.64
N ASN A 205 8.97 0.99 -17.59
CA ASN A 205 8.18 0.67 -18.78
C ASN A 205 8.08 1.85 -19.76
N LYS A 206 7.99 3.08 -19.27
CA LYS A 206 8.00 4.28 -20.12
C LYS A 206 9.33 4.41 -20.87
N VAL A 207 10.45 4.32 -20.15
CA VAL A 207 11.79 4.39 -20.77
C VAL A 207 12.00 3.24 -21.76
N ALA A 208 11.50 2.04 -21.45
CA ALA A 208 11.53 0.90 -22.36
C ALA A 208 10.77 1.16 -23.67
N ASN A 209 9.54 1.67 -23.57
CA ASN A 209 8.70 1.99 -24.73
C ASN A 209 9.28 3.15 -25.56
N ASP A 210 9.83 4.17 -24.91
CA ASP A 210 10.49 5.30 -25.59
C ASP A 210 11.67 4.76 -26.44
N LEU A 211 12.52 3.89 -25.86
CA LEU A 211 13.63 3.25 -26.58
C LEU A 211 13.16 2.32 -27.71
N GLU A 212 12.03 1.63 -27.53
CA GLU A 212 11.42 0.80 -28.56
C GLU A 212 10.91 1.64 -29.74
N SER A 213 10.23 2.75 -29.46
CA SER A 213 9.73 3.68 -30.48
C SER A 213 10.85 4.38 -31.27
N GLU A 214 12.01 4.59 -30.65
CA GLU A 214 13.22 5.14 -31.29
C GLU A 214 13.94 4.10 -32.18
N GLY A 215 13.41 2.88 -32.32
CA GLY A 215 13.99 1.80 -33.14
C GLY A 215 15.20 1.10 -32.49
N LEU A 216 15.59 1.52 -31.30
CA LEU A 216 16.77 1.04 -30.57
C LEU A 216 16.54 -0.32 -29.88
N MET A 217 15.30 -0.82 -29.93
CA MET A 217 14.91 -2.13 -29.41
C MET A 217 14.36 -3.06 -30.49
N ALA A 218 13.71 -2.54 -31.54
CA ALA A 218 12.92 -3.33 -32.49
C ALA A 218 13.66 -3.78 -33.76
N GLU A 219 14.57 -2.96 -34.31
CA GLU A 219 15.26 -3.29 -35.58
C GLU A 219 16.32 -4.41 -35.43
N GLU A 220 16.73 -4.71 -34.20
CA GLU A 220 17.76 -5.71 -33.90
C GLU A 220 17.20 -7.11 -33.57
N ILE A 221 15.89 -7.24 -33.29
CA ILE A 221 15.24 -8.52 -32.95
C ILE A 221 15.04 -9.41 -34.19
N GLN A 222 14.70 -8.82 -35.34
CA GLN A 222 14.54 -9.58 -36.60
C GLN A 222 15.88 -10.13 -37.14
N ALA A 223 16.98 -9.41 -36.91
CA ALA A 223 18.30 -9.83 -37.38
C ALA A 223 18.82 -11.08 -36.62
N VAL A 224 18.57 -11.18 -35.31
CA VAL A 224 19.02 -12.32 -34.48
C VAL A 224 18.21 -13.59 -34.81
N GLN A 225 16.90 -13.48 -35.03
CA GLN A 225 16.05 -14.62 -35.41
C GLN A 225 16.35 -15.15 -36.82
N GLN A 226 16.80 -14.30 -37.76
CA GLN A 226 17.22 -14.75 -39.09
C GLN A 226 18.63 -15.37 -39.10
N GLN A 227 19.50 -15.01 -38.16
CA GLN A 227 20.88 -15.51 -38.09
C GLN A 227 21.00 -16.91 -37.47
N GLU A 228 20.11 -17.30 -36.56
CA GLU A 228 20.08 -18.68 -36.02
C GLU A 228 19.61 -19.72 -37.06
N VAL A 229 18.90 -19.31 -38.11
CA VAL A 229 18.36 -20.21 -39.16
C VAL A 229 19.39 -20.52 -40.26
N TYR A 230 20.39 -19.66 -40.48
CA TYR A 230 21.45 -19.88 -41.46
C TYR A 230 22.82 -19.93 -40.77
N GLY A 231 23.24 -21.13 -40.35
CA GLY A 231 24.53 -21.39 -39.71
C GLY A 231 25.75 -21.15 -40.61
N MET A 232 26.02 -19.90 -40.97
CA MET A 232 27.20 -19.48 -41.74
C MET A 232 28.01 -18.48 -40.90
N MET A 233 29.12 -18.97 -40.34
CA MET A 233 30.14 -18.15 -39.66
C MET A 233 30.75 -17.14 -40.66
N PRO A 234 30.80 -15.82 -40.35
CA PRO A 234 31.44 -14.85 -41.24
C PRO A 234 32.96 -15.04 -41.23
N ARG A 235 33.58 -15.19 -42.41
CA ARG A 235 35.04 -15.15 -42.57
C ARG A 235 35.52 -13.70 -42.51
N ASP A 236 36.71 -13.52 -41.93
CA ASP A 236 37.44 -12.25 -41.90
C ASP A 236 37.83 -11.83 -43.33
N GLU A 237 37.17 -10.80 -43.87
CA GLU A 237 37.74 -9.99 -44.94
C GLU A 237 38.38 -8.73 -44.35
N VAL A 238 39.63 -8.53 -44.75
CA VAL A 238 40.53 -7.48 -44.30
C VAL A 238 40.19 -6.19 -45.06
N ASP A 239 40.29 -5.07 -44.35
CA ASP A 239 40.26 -3.67 -44.83
C ASP A 239 38.90 -2.99 -45.03
N SER A 240 38.33 -2.51 -43.91
CA SER A 240 37.75 -1.14 -43.86
C SER A 240 37.69 -0.64 -42.42
N LYS A 241 38.03 0.64 -42.19
CA LYS A 241 37.97 1.33 -40.88
C LYS A 241 36.53 1.63 -40.42
N THR A 242 35.54 0.85 -40.85
CA THR A 242 34.14 0.96 -40.45
C THR A 242 33.73 -0.28 -39.66
N SER A 243 32.99 -0.04 -38.56
CA SER A 243 32.56 -0.95 -37.50
C SER A 243 32.68 -2.48 -37.74
N SER A 244 33.41 -3.17 -36.86
CA SER A 244 33.50 -4.64 -36.81
C SER A 244 32.11 -5.31 -36.70
N PRO A 245 31.79 -6.33 -37.52
CA PRO A 245 30.53 -7.07 -37.48
C PRO A 245 30.20 -7.64 -36.08
N TRP A 246 31.22 -8.04 -35.33
CA TRP A 246 31.09 -8.57 -33.98
C TRP A 246 30.61 -7.54 -32.95
N LYS A 247 30.87 -6.24 -33.17
CA LYS A 247 30.33 -5.18 -32.31
C LYS A 247 28.84 -5.01 -32.50
N SER A 248 28.36 -5.09 -33.74
CA SER A 248 26.92 -5.02 -34.04
C SER A 248 26.18 -6.25 -33.52
N ALA A 249 26.69 -7.46 -33.75
CA ALA A 249 26.07 -8.68 -33.22
C ALA A 249 25.98 -8.68 -31.68
N ARG A 250 27.03 -8.23 -30.99
CA ARG A 250 27.05 -8.12 -29.52
C ARG A 250 26.10 -7.05 -28.98
N MET A 251 25.89 -5.96 -29.71
CA MET A 251 24.88 -4.95 -29.39
C MET A 251 23.47 -5.54 -29.51
N MET A 252 23.16 -6.26 -30.59
CA MET A 252 21.86 -6.91 -30.80
C MET A 252 21.51 -7.91 -29.71
N VAL A 253 22.45 -8.80 -29.34
CA VAL A 253 22.26 -9.77 -28.24
C VAL A 253 21.96 -9.06 -26.92
N HIS A 254 22.64 -7.94 -26.65
CA HIS A 254 22.40 -7.16 -25.43
C HIS A 254 21.02 -6.48 -25.45
N THR A 255 20.54 -6.01 -26.60
CA THR A 255 19.20 -5.42 -26.79
C THR A 255 18.08 -6.44 -26.54
N VAL A 256 18.19 -7.63 -27.14
CA VAL A 256 17.22 -8.72 -26.95
C VAL A 256 17.17 -9.17 -25.49
N ALA A 257 18.34 -9.28 -24.83
CA ALA A 257 18.42 -9.61 -23.42
C ALA A 257 17.73 -8.57 -22.52
N THR A 258 17.88 -7.27 -22.82
CA THR A 258 17.18 -6.21 -22.08
C THR A 258 15.65 -6.27 -22.25
N PHE A 259 15.15 -6.59 -23.44
CA PHE A 259 13.71 -6.68 -23.68
C PHE A 259 13.07 -7.87 -22.95
N ASN A 260 13.70 -9.05 -23.03
CA ASN A 260 13.23 -10.24 -22.32
C ASN A 260 13.23 -10.01 -20.80
N SER A 261 14.22 -9.27 -20.28
CA SER A 261 14.31 -8.91 -18.87
C SER A 261 13.16 -7.98 -18.42
N ILE A 262 12.75 -7.01 -19.24
CA ILE A 262 11.61 -6.13 -18.93
C ILE A 262 10.29 -6.89 -18.95
N LYS A 263 10.12 -7.82 -19.90
CA LYS A 263 8.94 -8.69 -19.93
C LYS A 263 8.87 -9.57 -18.68
N GLU A 264 9.98 -10.23 -18.33
CA GLU A 264 10.09 -11.03 -17.10
C GLU A 264 9.82 -10.20 -15.84
N LEU A 265 10.35 -8.97 -15.77
CA LEU A 265 10.09 -8.03 -14.67
C LEU A 265 8.59 -7.77 -14.50
N ASN A 266 7.88 -7.49 -15.58
CA ASN A 266 6.43 -7.24 -15.54
C ASN A 266 5.64 -8.50 -15.15
N GLU A 267 6.06 -9.68 -15.61
CA GLU A 267 5.44 -10.96 -15.23
C GLU A 267 5.63 -11.23 -13.73
N ARG A 268 6.87 -11.09 -13.22
CA ARG A 268 7.16 -11.22 -11.79
C ARG A 268 6.45 -10.18 -10.93
N TRP A 269 6.33 -8.95 -11.39
CA TRP A 269 5.55 -7.93 -10.69
C TRP A 269 4.09 -8.35 -10.52
N ARG A 270 3.44 -8.86 -11.58
CA ARG A 270 2.07 -9.37 -11.50
C ARG A 270 1.96 -10.57 -10.56
N ALA A 271 2.93 -11.49 -10.61
CA ALA A 271 2.97 -12.63 -9.71
C ALA A 271 3.10 -12.19 -8.24
N LEU A 272 3.97 -11.22 -7.95
CA LEU A 272 4.12 -10.63 -6.61
C LEU A 272 2.83 -9.96 -6.14
N GLN A 273 2.12 -9.24 -7.02
CA GLN A 273 0.81 -8.65 -6.70
C GLN A 273 -0.23 -9.73 -6.36
N GLN A 274 -0.24 -10.83 -7.10
CA GLN A 274 -1.13 -11.96 -6.82
C GLN A 274 -0.80 -12.63 -5.47
N LEU A 275 0.49 -12.90 -5.20
CA LEU A 275 0.93 -13.45 -3.91
C LEU A 275 0.58 -12.51 -2.74
N ALA A 276 0.68 -11.21 -2.94
CA ALA A 276 0.28 -10.22 -1.93
C ALA A 276 -1.24 -10.28 -1.67
N GLU A 277 -2.06 -10.36 -2.72
CA GLU A 277 -3.50 -10.50 -2.58
C GLU A 277 -3.89 -11.79 -1.84
N GLU A 278 -3.29 -12.93 -2.22
CA GLU A 278 -3.49 -14.22 -1.55
C GLU A 278 -3.08 -14.15 -0.07
N ARG A 279 -1.94 -13.52 0.24
CA ARG A 279 -1.49 -13.31 1.63
C ARG A 279 -2.42 -12.40 2.41
N SER A 280 -2.97 -11.36 1.78
CA SER A 280 -3.96 -10.45 2.39
C SER A 280 -5.23 -11.20 2.78
N GLN A 281 -5.73 -12.06 1.89
CA GLN A 281 -6.92 -12.87 2.14
C GLN A 281 -6.67 -13.88 3.27
N LEU A 282 -5.52 -14.56 3.25
CA LEU A 282 -5.12 -15.52 4.28
C LEU A 282 -5.00 -14.86 5.68
N LEU A 283 -4.30 -13.73 5.79
CA LEU A 283 -4.20 -12.99 7.05
C LEU A 283 -5.54 -12.39 7.51
N GLY A 284 -6.40 -12.01 6.57
CA GLY A 284 -7.76 -11.56 6.84
C GLY A 284 -8.62 -12.67 7.45
N SER A 285 -8.66 -13.85 6.81
CA SER A 285 -9.36 -15.04 7.31
C SER A 285 -8.86 -15.44 8.70
N ALA A 286 -7.54 -15.60 8.87
CA ALA A 286 -6.95 -15.96 10.15
C ALA A 286 -7.31 -14.97 11.26
N HIS A 287 -7.32 -13.67 10.96
CA HIS A 287 -7.71 -12.64 11.94
C HIS A 287 -9.18 -12.75 12.36
N GLU A 288 -10.09 -12.99 11.42
CA GLU A 288 -11.52 -13.17 11.74
C GLU A 288 -11.74 -14.38 12.65
N VAL A 289 -11.12 -15.52 12.34
CA VAL A 289 -11.21 -16.76 13.13
C VAL A 289 -10.62 -16.57 14.52
N GLN A 290 -9.40 -16.03 14.62
CA GLN A 290 -8.72 -15.81 15.90
C GLN A 290 -9.45 -14.79 16.79
N ARG A 291 -10.04 -13.76 16.19
CA ARG A 291 -10.89 -12.81 16.91
C ARG A 291 -12.12 -13.48 17.49
N PHE A 292 -12.78 -14.36 16.73
CA PHE A 292 -13.90 -15.13 17.25
C PHE A 292 -13.46 -16.04 18.40
N HIS A 293 -12.32 -16.74 18.29
CA HIS A 293 -11.80 -17.58 19.37
C HIS A 293 -11.59 -16.78 20.66
N ARG A 294 -10.94 -15.61 20.58
CA ARG A 294 -10.74 -14.72 21.73
C ARG A 294 -12.07 -14.28 22.34
N ASP A 295 -12.99 -13.76 21.53
CA ASP A 295 -14.28 -13.28 22.02
C ASP A 295 -15.11 -14.41 22.67
N ALA A 296 -15.03 -15.63 22.13
CA ALA A 296 -15.70 -16.81 22.67
C ALA A 296 -15.08 -17.27 23.99
N ASP A 297 -13.74 -17.27 24.12
CA ASP A 297 -13.03 -17.59 25.36
C ASP A 297 -13.34 -16.59 26.46
N GLU A 298 -13.24 -15.29 26.17
CA GLU A 298 -13.61 -14.24 27.12
C GLU A 298 -15.06 -14.45 27.59
N THR A 299 -16.00 -14.66 26.66
CA THR A 299 -17.40 -14.89 27.01
C THR A 299 -17.59 -16.15 27.87
N LYS A 300 -16.84 -17.22 27.58
CA LYS A 300 -16.86 -18.46 28.35
C LYS A 300 -16.33 -18.25 29.78
N GLU A 301 -15.25 -17.50 29.95
CA GLU A 301 -14.73 -17.14 31.28
C GLU A 301 -15.78 -16.37 32.09
N TRP A 302 -16.48 -15.41 31.48
CA TRP A 302 -17.59 -14.70 32.13
C TRP A 302 -18.75 -15.63 32.52
N ILE A 303 -19.11 -16.59 31.66
CA ILE A 303 -20.10 -17.62 31.97
C ILE A 303 -19.65 -18.45 33.18
N GLU A 304 -18.39 -18.86 33.22
CA GLU A 304 -17.82 -19.65 34.32
C GLU A 304 -17.79 -18.86 35.64
N GLU A 305 -17.44 -17.57 35.61
CA GLU A 305 -17.52 -16.68 36.76
C GLU A 305 -18.95 -16.59 37.31
N LYS A 306 -19.94 -16.33 36.44
CA LYS A 306 -21.37 -16.30 36.82
C LYS A 306 -21.82 -17.65 37.37
N ASN A 307 -21.32 -18.74 36.80
CA ASN A 307 -21.59 -20.10 37.25
C ASN A 307 -21.03 -20.36 38.66
N GLN A 308 -19.82 -19.86 38.96
CA GLN A 308 -19.25 -19.93 40.31
C GLN A 308 -20.04 -19.08 41.31
N ALA A 309 -20.57 -17.92 40.90
CA ALA A 309 -21.42 -17.08 41.77
C ALA A 309 -22.72 -17.77 42.20
N LEU A 310 -23.17 -18.81 41.49
CA LEU A 310 -24.31 -19.64 41.86
C LEU A 310 -23.96 -20.78 42.85
N ASN A 311 -22.68 -20.98 43.20
CA ASN A 311 -22.23 -21.96 44.21
C ASN A 311 -22.54 -21.49 45.64
N THR A 312 -23.82 -21.27 45.95
CA THR A 312 -24.25 -20.94 47.30
C THR A 312 -25.59 -21.59 47.61
N ASP A 313 -25.65 -22.34 48.70
CA ASP A 313 -26.88 -22.98 49.19
C ASP A 313 -27.63 -22.10 50.20
N ASN A 314 -27.35 -20.79 50.20
CA ASN A 314 -28.12 -19.84 51.00
C ASN A 314 -29.44 -19.50 50.31
N TYR A 315 -30.54 -19.94 50.93
CA TYR A 315 -31.91 -19.68 50.49
C TYR A 315 -32.70 -18.80 51.46
N GLY A 316 -32.04 -18.16 52.43
CA GLY A 316 -32.65 -17.30 53.44
C GLY A 316 -33.27 -18.07 54.61
N HIS A 317 -33.46 -17.39 55.75
CA HIS A 317 -33.91 -17.98 57.02
C HIS A 317 -35.16 -17.31 57.58
N ASP A 318 -35.64 -16.25 56.93
CA ASP A 318 -36.89 -15.55 57.22
C ASP A 318 -37.43 -14.93 55.93
N LEU A 319 -38.69 -14.47 55.95
CA LEU A 319 -39.36 -13.96 54.74
C LEU A 319 -38.61 -12.77 54.11
N ALA A 320 -38.08 -11.87 54.94
CA ALA A 320 -37.36 -10.68 54.45
C ALA A 320 -36.05 -11.06 53.75
N SER A 321 -35.28 -12.00 54.31
CA SER A 321 -34.03 -12.48 53.73
C SER A 321 -34.24 -13.27 52.44
N VAL A 322 -35.28 -14.11 52.34
CA VAL A 322 -35.59 -14.80 51.06
C VAL A 322 -35.99 -13.79 49.99
N GLN A 323 -36.85 -12.82 50.31
CA GLN A 323 -37.24 -11.77 49.35
C GLN A 323 -36.06 -10.92 48.89
N ALA A 324 -35.10 -10.63 49.78
CA ALA A 324 -33.87 -9.94 49.40
C ALA A 324 -33.02 -10.79 48.42
N LEU A 325 -32.90 -12.10 48.68
CA LEU A 325 -32.20 -13.03 47.80
C LEU A 325 -32.90 -13.20 46.44
N GLN A 326 -34.24 -13.23 46.41
CA GLN A 326 -35.02 -13.26 45.17
C GLN A 326 -34.76 -12.01 44.30
N ARG A 327 -34.82 -10.81 44.88
CA ARG A 327 -34.48 -9.56 44.15
C ARG A 327 -33.04 -9.56 43.62
N LYS A 328 -32.10 -10.07 44.41
CA LYS A 328 -30.70 -10.23 43.97
C LYS A 328 -30.61 -11.20 42.79
N HIS A 329 -31.36 -12.29 42.82
CA HIS A 329 -31.40 -13.26 41.74
C HIS A 329 -32.09 -12.73 40.48
N GLU A 330 -33.16 -11.95 40.59
CA GLU A 330 -33.76 -11.22 39.45
C GLU A 330 -32.74 -10.27 38.79
N GLY A 331 -31.88 -9.64 39.58
CA GLY A 331 -30.74 -8.86 39.06
C GLY A 331 -29.77 -9.71 38.27
N PHE A 332 -29.42 -10.89 38.80
CA PHE A 332 -28.59 -11.86 38.11
C PHE A 332 -29.22 -12.37 36.80
N GLU A 333 -30.54 -12.63 36.77
CA GLU A 333 -31.25 -13.05 35.54
C GLU A 333 -31.23 -11.96 34.46
N ARG A 334 -31.25 -10.68 34.83
CA ARG A 334 -31.07 -9.58 33.87
C ARG A 334 -29.67 -9.54 33.28
N ASP A 335 -28.64 -9.77 34.09
CA ASP A 335 -27.27 -9.90 33.59
C ASP A 335 -27.14 -11.09 32.63
N LEU A 336 -27.80 -12.21 32.95
CA LEU A 336 -27.84 -13.37 32.06
C LEU A 336 -28.49 -13.04 30.73
N ALA A 337 -29.58 -12.29 30.68
CA ALA A 337 -30.21 -11.93 29.41
C ALA A 337 -29.22 -11.25 28.44
N ALA A 338 -28.43 -10.30 28.92
CA ALA A 338 -27.40 -9.63 28.11
C ALA A 338 -26.27 -10.59 27.68
N LEU A 339 -25.87 -11.52 28.55
CA LEU A 339 -24.88 -12.55 28.22
C LEU A 339 -25.44 -13.53 27.17
N GLY A 340 -26.72 -13.86 27.24
CA GLY A 340 -27.42 -14.68 26.26
C GLY A 340 -27.44 -14.02 24.88
N ASP A 341 -27.69 -12.71 24.79
CA ASP A 341 -27.60 -11.97 23.53
C ASP A 341 -26.19 -12.04 22.92
N LYS A 342 -25.15 -11.93 23.74
CA LYS A 342 -23.75 -12.07 23.29
C LYS A 342 -23.44 -13.49 22.81
N VAL A 343 -23.90 -14.52 23.52
CA VAL A 343 -23.74 -15.94 23.09
C VAL A 343 -24.45 -16.19 21.76
N ASN A 344 -25.66 -15.68 21.58
CA ASN A 344 -26.40 -15.80 20.32
C ASN A 344 -25.65 -15.11 19.16
N SER A 345 -25.17 -13.88 19.38
CA SER A 345 -24.38 -13.14 18.38
C SER A 345 -23.07 -13.85 18.00
N LEU A 346 -22.40 -14.49 18.97
CA LEU A 346 -21.23 -15.32 18.70
C LEU A 346 -21.60 -16.58 17.92
N GLY A 347 -22.74 -17.20 18.20
CA GLY A 347 -23.28 -18.32 17.41
C GLY A 347 -23.50 -17.93 15.94
N GLU A 348 -24.16 -16.81 15.67
CA GLU A 348 -24.37 -16.28 14.31
C GLU A 348 -23.03 -15.96 13.61
N THR A 349 -22.05 -15.47 14.36
CA THR A 349 -20.70 -15.21 13.85
C THR A 349 -19.99 -16.51 13.49
N ALA A 350 -20.06 -17.52 14.35
CA ALA A 350 -19.48 -18.84 14.10
C ALA A 350 -20.09 -19.48 12.84
N GLU A 351 -21.42 -19.44 12.68
CA GLU A 351 -22.09 -19.98 11.49
C GLU A 351 -21.62 -19.32 10.19
N ARG A 352 -21.43 -18.00 10.21
CA ARG A 352 -20.89 -17.26 9.06
C ARG A 352 -19.45 -17.67 8.76
N LEU A 353 -18.61 -17.76 9.80
CA LEU A 353 -17.19 -18.13 9.65
C LEU A 353 -17.03 -19.57 9.15
N ILE A 354 -17.87 -20.50 9.60
CA ILE A 354 -17.89 -21.89 9.12
C ILE A 354 -18.21 -21.95 7.62
N GLN A 355 -19.09 -21.06 7.13
CA GLN A 355 -19.43 -20.99 5.71
C GLN A 355 -18.33 -20.35 4.86
N SER A 356 -17.65 -19.32 5.39
CA SER A 356 -16.61 -18.59 4.65
C SER A 356 -15.22 -19.24 4.72
N HIS A 357 -14.92 -19.97 5.80
CA HIS A 357 -13.60 -20.54 6.10
C HIS A 357 -13.72 -22.04 6.46
N PRO A 358 -14.02 -22.92 5.48
CA PRO A 358 -14.23 -24.35 5.71
C PRO A 358 -13.04 -25.06 6.37
N GLU A 359 -11.82 -24.56 6.17
CA GLU A 359 -10.58 -25.06 6.75
C GLU A 359 -10.53 -24.97 8.28
N SER A 360 -11.26 -24.04 8.89
CA SER A 360 -11.37 -23.89 10.34
C SER A 360 -12.72 -24.35 10.91
N SER A 361 -13.53 -25.01 10.09
CA SER A 361 -14.92 -25.35 10.45
C SER A 361 -15.02 -26.26 11.68
N GLU A 362 -14.12 -27.25 11.82
CA GLU A 362 -14.10 -28.18 12.95
C GLU A 362 -13.83 -27.44 14.27
N ASP A 363 -12.75 -26.64 14.32
CA ASP A 363 -12.37 -25.84 15.48
C ASP A 363 -13.47 -24.84 15.88
N LEU A 364 -14.05 -24.14 14.90
CA LEU A 364 -15.14 -23.18 15.10
C LEU A 364 -16.38 -23.87 15.68
N GLN A 365 -16.71 -25.07 15.17
CA GLN A 365 -17.86 -25.85 15.63
C GLN A 365 -17.65 -26.40 17.04
N GLU A 366 -16.44 -26.88 17.35
CA GLU A 366 -16.07 -27.31 18.70
C GLU A 366 -16.22 -26.14 19.68
N LYS A 367 -15.63 -24.98 19.37
CA LYS A 367 -15.71 -23.77 20.21
C LYS A 367 -17.14 -23.32 20.46
N CYS A 368 -17.96 -23.30 19.42
CA CYS A 368 -19.38 -22.96 19.52
C CYS A 368 -20.14 -23.97 20.40
N THR A 369 -19.82 -25.25 20.27
CA THR A 369 -20.41 -26.32 21.08
C THR A 369 -20.05 -26.15 22.56
N GLU A 370 -18.79 -25.87 22.88
CA GLU A 370 -18.35 -25.62 24.26
C GLU A 370 -19.06 -24.42 24.88
N LEU A 371 -19.11 -23.29 24.16
CA LEU A 371 -19.76 -22.07 24.64
C LEU A 371 -21.25 -22.33 24.92
N ASN A 372 -21.94 -23.01 24.01
CA ASN A 372 -23.34 -23.36 24.16
C ASN A 372 -23.58 -24.34 25.33
N GLN A 373 -22.68 -25.30 25.54
CA GLN A 373 -22.76 -26.21 26.68
C GLN A 373 -22.60 -25.46 28.02
N ALA A 374 -21.62 -24.56 28.11
CA ALA A 374 -21.41 -23.73 29.28
C ALA A 374 -22.62 -22.83 29.56
N TRP A 375 -23.16 -22.17 28.52
CA TRP A 375 -24.37 -21.34 28.60
C TRP A 375 -25.60 -22.13 29.08
N ASN A 376 -25.85 -23.30 28.48
CA ASN A 376 -26.96 -24.17 28.87
C ASN A 376 -26.83 -24.67 30.32
N SER A 377 -25.61 -24.97 30.76
CA SER A 377 -25.32 -25.36 32.14
C SER A 377 -25.64 -24.23 33.13
N LEU A 378 -25.18 -23.01 32.82
CA LEU A 378 -25.46 -21.81 33.62
C LEU A 378 -26.96 -21.53 33.70
N GLY A 379 -27.68 -21.60 32.57
CA GLY A 379 -29.12 -21.41 32.52
C GLY A 379 -29.89 -22.41 33.39
N LYS A 380 -29.53 -23.71 33.33
CA LYS A 380 -30.12 -24.73 34.20
C LYS A 380 -29.89 -24.43 35.67
N ARG A 381 -28.68 -24.04 36.05
CA ARG A 381 -28.34 -23.74 37.45
C ARG A 381 -29.02 -22.49 37.98
N ALA A 382 -29.15 -21.46 37.14
CA ALA A 382 -29.91 -20.25 37.48
C ALA A 382 -31.38 -20.60 37.76
N ASN A 383 -32.02 -21.37 36.87
CA ASN A 383 -33.41 -21.80 37.06
C ASN A 383 -33.59 -22.66 38.32
N GLN A 384 -32.69 -23.62 38.57
CA GLN A 384 -32.71 -24.42 39.81
C GLN A 384 -32.61 -23.55 41.07
N ARG A 385 -31.77 -22.51 41.05
CA ARG A 385 -31.67 -21.57 42.17
C ARG A 385 -32.97 -20.79 42.36
N LYS A 386 -33.59 -20.33 41.27
CA LYS A 386 -34.87 -19.62 41.30
C LYS A 386 -35.97 -20.48 41.93
N GLU A 387 -36.07 -21.74 41.52
CA GLU A 387 -37.03 -22.70 42.07
C GLU A 387 -36.83 -22.89 43.58
N LYS A 388 -35.60 -23.18 44.03
CA LYS A 388 -35.29 -23.34 45.46
C LYS A 388 -35.54 -22.07 46.29
N LEU A 389 -35.27 -20.88 45.73
CA LEU A 389 -35.61 -19.60 46.38
C LEU A 389 -37.14 -19.42 46.47
N GLY A 390 -37.89 -19.89 45.48
CA GLY A 390 -39.36 -19.93 45.51
C GLY A 390 -39.89 -20.86 46.61
N GLU A 391 -39.38 -22.09 46.70
CA GLU A 391 -39.73 -23.04 47.75
C GLU A 391 -39.43 -22.47 49.15
N SER A 392 -38.22 -21.93 49.34
CA SER A 392 -37.85 -21.29 50.61
C SER A 392 -38.76 -20.11 50.96
N HIS A 393 -39.15 -19.29 49.98
CA HIS A 393 -40.07 -18.17 50.19
C HIS A 393 -41.43 -18.65 50.69
N ASP A 394 -41.98 -19.68 50.06
CA ASP A 394 -43.27 -20.25 50.43
C ASP A 394 -43.24 -20.84 51.85
N LEU A 395 -42.16 -21.54 52.20
CA LEU A 395 -41.96 -22.02 53.57
C LEU A 395 -41.87 -20.88 54.57
N GLN A 396 -41.04 -19.86 54.32
CA GLN A 396 -40.84 -18.77 55.26
C GLN A 396 -42.10 -17.91 55.44
N ARG A 397 -42.91 -17.77 54.38
CA ARG A 397 -44.25 -17.19 54.47
C ARG A 397 -45.15 -18.01 55.37
N PHE A 398 -45.22 -19.33 55.15
CA PHE A 398 -46.01 -20.24 55.98
C PHE A 398 -45.58 -20.16 57.47
N LEU A 399 -44.28 -20.20 57.76
CA LEU A 399 -43.76 -20.09 59.12
C LEU A 399 -44.00 -18.71 59.75
N SER A 400 -44.08 -17.64 58.94
CA SER A 400 -44.49 -16.32 59.42
C SER A 400 -45.97 -16.33 59.82
N ASP A 401 -46.85 -16.78 58.93
CA ASP A 401 -48.29 -16.84 59.17
C ASP A 401 -48.61 -17.73 60.41
N PHE A 402 -47.89 -18.85 60.56
CA PHE A 402 -47.99 -19.71 61.74
C PHE A 402 -47.63 -18.97 63.03
N ARG A 403 -46.51 -18.24 63.06
CA ARG A 403 -46.07 -17.47 64.23
C ARG A 403 -47.08 -16.39 64.60
N ASP A 404 -47.62 -15.71 63.59
CA ASP A 404 -48.63 -14.66 63.79
C ASP A 404 -49.93 -15.24 64.38
N LEU A 405 -50.39 -16.37 63.85
CA LEU A 405 -51.59 -17.05 64.34
C LEU A 405 -51.39 -17.62 65.75
N MET A 406 -50.23 -18.23 66.04
CA MET A 406 -49.90 -18.71 67.38
C MET A 406 -49.81 -17.58 68.41
N SER A 407 -49.21 -16.45 68.04
CA SER A 407 -49.15 -15.25 68.90
C SER A 407 -50.56 -14.74 69.22
N TRP A 408 -51.42 -14.66 68.20
CA TRP A 408 -52.82 -14.27 68.37
C TRP A 408 -53.61 -15.25 69.26
N ILE A 409 -53.47 -16.58 69.04
CA ILE A 409 -54.11 -17.60 69.88
C ILE A 409 -53.71 -17.42 71.35
N ASN A 410 -52.41 -17.26 71.62
CA ASN A 410 -51.92 -17.08 72.98
C ASN A 410 -52.43 -15.79 73.61
N GLY A 411 -52.54 -14.71 72.83
CA GLY A 411 -53.14 -13.44 73.27
C GLY A 411 -54.61 -13.61 73.70
N ILE A 412 -55.45 -14.17 72.83
CA ILE A 412 -56.87 -14.39 73.14
C ILE A 412 -57.04 -15.39 74.28
N ARG A 413 -56.24 -16.47 74.32
CA ARG A 413 -56.25 -17.43 75.42
C ARG A 413 -55.99 -16.76 76.76
N GLY A 414 -55.03 -15.84 76.83
CA GLY A 414 -54.77 -15.06 78.04
C GLY A 414 -55.96 -14.22 78.50
N LEU A 415 -56.77 -13.70 77.57
CA LEU A 415 -57.98 -12.93 77.88
C LEU A 415 -59.13 -13.85 78.34
N VAL A 416 -59.31 -14.98 77.67
CA VAL A 416 -60.39 -15.93 77.92
C VAL A 416 -60.17 -16.73 79.21
N SER A 417 -58.93 -17.01 79.58
CA SER A 417 -58.58 -17.76 80.80
C SER A 417 -58.45 -16.89 82.05
N SER A 418 -59.04 -15.70 82.08
CA SER A 418 -59.07 -14.87 83.29
C SER A 418 -59.85 -15.54 84.42
N ASP A 419 -59.31 -15.54 85.64
CA ASP A 419 -59.98 -16.05 86.86
C ASP A 419 -60.89 -15.01 87.53
N GLU A 420 -61.06 -13.82 86.95
CA GLU A 420 -61.89 -12.76 87.52
C GLU A 420 -63.36 -13.22 87.65
N LEU A 421 -63.97 -13.04 88.82
CA LEU A 421 -65.39 -13.34 89.04
C LEU A 421 -66.10 -12.08 89.53
N ALA A 422 -67.34 -11.92 89.08
CA ALA A 422 -68.18 -10.81 89.51
C ALA A 422 -68.63 -10.97 90.96
N LYS A 423 -68.83 -9.84 91.64
CA LYS A 423 -69.35 -9.78 93.02
C LYS A 423 -70.84 -9.43 93.08
N ASP A 424 -71.40 -9.03 91.95
CA ASP A 424 -72.78 -8.63 91.75
C ASP A 424 -73.25 -8.97 90.33
N VAL A 425 -74.57 -8.92 90.11
CA VAL A 425 -75.20 -9.30 88.84
C VAL A 425 -74.75 -8.38 87.70
N THR A 426 -74.66 -7.07 87.94
CA THR A 426 -74.20 -6.12 86.92
C THR A 426 -72.76 -6.40 86.48
N GLY A 427 -71.86 -6.75 87.40
CA GLY A 427 -70.51 -7.19 87.05
C GLY A 427 -70.49 -8.50 86.27
N ALA A 428 -71.39 -9.44 86.59
CA ALA A 428 -71.48 -10.73 85.89
C ALA A 428 -71.95 -10.54 84.44
N GLU A 429 -72.97 -9.70 84.24
CA GLU A 429 -73.47 -9.30 82.92
C GLU A 429 -72.37 -8.63 82.08
N ALA A 430 -71.60 -7.71 82.67
CA ALA A 430 -70.49 -7.04 81.97
C ALA A 430 -69.36 -8.02 81.59
N LEU A 431 -69.02 -8.98 82.45
CA LEU A 431 -68.02 -10.01 82.13
C LEU A 431 -68.51 -10.93 81.01
N LEU A 432 -69.80 -11.28 80.99
CA LEU A 432 -70.40 -12.08 79.93
C LEU A 432 -70.43 -11.35 78.58
N GLU A 433 -70.73 -10.05 78.59
CA GLU A 433 -70.69 -9.22 77.38
C GLU A 433 -69.27 -9.17 76.81
N ARG A 434 -68.26 -8.86 77.63
CA ARG A 434 -66.84 -8.86 77.21
C ARG A 434 -66.39 -10.24 76.72
N HIS A 435 -66.84 -11.32 77.35
CA HIS A 435 -66.54 -12.67 76.90
C HIS A 435 -67.16 -13.00 75.53
N GLN A 436 -68.35 -12.45 75.24
CA GLN A 436 -69.01 -12.55 73.94
C GLN A 436 -68.30 -11.70 72.86
N GLU A 437 -67.66 -10.59 73.22
CA GLU A 437 -66.80 -9.84 72.30
C GLU A 437 -65.62 -10.70 71.84
N HIS A 438 -64.95 -11.40 72.76
CA HIS A 438 -63.86 -12.33 72.41
C HIS A 438 -64.33 -13.48 71.50
N ARG A 439 -65.58 -13.93 71.62
CA ARG A 439 -66.16 -14.89 70.65
C ARG A 439 -66.20 -14.32 69.25
N THR A 440 -66.65 -13.07 69.13
CA THR A 440 -66.74 -12.38 67.84
C THR A 440 -65.36 -12.21 67.22
N GLU A 441 -64.33 -11.93 68.02
CA GLU A 441 -62.94 -11.90 67.55
C GLU A 441 -62.46 -13.28 67.04
N ILE A 442 -62.79 -14.36 67.76
CA ILE A 442 -62.45 -15.73 67.34
C ILE A 442 -63.13 -16.09 66.01
N ASP A 443 -64.42 -15.81 65.90
CA ASP A 443 -65.20 -16.09 64.67
C ASP A 443 -64.68 -15.28 63.48
N ALA A 444 -64.35 -14.01 63.70
CA ALA A 444 -63.79 -13.15 62.65
C ALA A 444 -62.44 -13.66 62.11
N ARG A 445 -61.69 -14.45 62.90
CA ARG A 445 -60.39 -15.01 62.50
C ARG A 445 -60.49 -16.34 61.74
N ALA A 446 -61.66 -16.97 61.69
CA ALA A 446 -61.85 -18.29 61.08
C ALA A 446 -61.37 -18.37 59.62
N GLY A 447 -61.62 -17.32 58.82
CA GLY A 447 -61.15 -17.25 57.43
C GLY A 447 -59.63 -17.21 57.29
N THR A 448 -58.91 -16.61 58.24
CA THR A 448 -57.44 -16.57 58.23
C THR A 448 -56.86 -17.95 58.53
N PHE A 449 -57.43 -18.68 59.49
CA PHE A 449 -57.03 -20.08 59.76
C PHE A 449 -57.27 -20.99 58.55
N GLN A 450 -58.44 -20.85 57.91
CA GLN A 450 -58.76 -21.62 56.71
C GLN A 450 -57.77 -21.32 55.57
N ALA A 451 -57.42 -20.05 55.35
CA ALA A 451 -56.45 -19.68 54.33
C ALA A 451 -55.06 -20.26 54.62
N PHE A 452 -54.61 -20.22 55.88
CA PHE A 452 -53.35 -20.81 56.32
C PHE A 452 -53.33 -22.34 56.11
N GLU A 453 -54.39 -23.03 56.51
CA GLU A 453 -54.53 -24.47 56.33
C GLU A 453 -54.51 -24.84 54.85
N GLN A 454 -55.30 -24.14 54.03
CA GLN A 454 -55.31 -24.35 52.57
C GLN A 454 -53.92 -24.13 51.96
N PHE A 455 -53.19 -23.11 52.39
CA PHE A 455 -51.84 -22.85 51.91
C PHE A 455 -50.89 -23.99 52.30
N GLY A 456 -50.91 -24.43 53.56
CA GLY A 456 -50.12 -25.59 54.01
C GLY A 456 -50.46 -26.87 53.24
N GLN A 457 -51.74 -27.17 53.05
CA GLN A 457 -52.18 -28.34 52.27
C GLN A 457 -51.73 -28.27 50.80
N GLN A 458 -51.71 -27.08 50.20
CA GLN A 458 -51.17 -26.89 48.85
C GLN A 458 -49.68 -27.19 48.78
N LEU A 459 -48.89 -26.77 49.79
CA LEU A 459 -47.47 -27.08 49.86
C LEU A 459 -47.22 -28.59 50.01
N LEU A 460 -48.01 -29.27 50.84
CA LEU A 460 -47.95 -30.73 50.99
C LEU A 460 -48.32 -31.45 49.70
N ALA A 461 -49.39 -31.01 49.02
CA ALA A 461 -49.83 -31.61 47.75
C ALA A 461 -48.77 -31.47 46.63
N ARG A 462 -47.97 -30.41 46.67
CA ARG A 462 -46.84 -30.19 45.75
C ARG A 462 -45.57 -30.96 46.13
N GLY A 463 -45.57 -31.68 47.25
CA GLY A 463 -44.40 -32.42 47.73
C GLY A 463 -43.26 -31.50 48.17
N HIS A 464 -43.57 -30.37 48.81
CA HIS A 464 -42.58 -29.40 49.26
C HIS A 464 -41.49 -30.05 50.15
N TYR A 465 -40.22 -29.65 50.02
CA TYR A 465 -39.10 -30.30 50.72
C TYR A 465 -39.25 -30.32 52.25
N ALA A 466 -39.89 -29.28 52.81
CA ALA A 466 -40.20 -29.15 54.24
C ALA A 466 -41.56 -29.73 54.65
N SER A 467 -42.12 -30.68 53.88
CA SER A 467 -43.42 -31.31 54.19
C SER A 467 -43.56 -31.81 55.64
N PRO A 468 -42.54 -32.43 56.28
CA PRO A 468 -42.64 -32.84 57.67
C PRO A 468 -42.89 -31.68 58.64
N GLU A 469 -42.18 -30.57 58.47
CA GLU A 469 -42.32 -29.38 59.31
C GLU A 469 -43.67 -28.68 59.07
N ILE A 470 -44.09 -28.57 57.81
CA ILE A 470 -45.38 -27.98 57.44
C ILE A 470 -46.53 -28.76 58.10
N LYS A 471 -46.48 -30.09 58.02
CA LYS A 471 -47.49 -30.95 58.64
C LYS A 471 -47.51 -30.78 60.16
N GLU A 472 -46.34 -30.79 60.80
CA GLU A 472 -46.24 -30.57 62.25
C GLU A 472 -46.87 -29.23 62.67
N LYS A 473 -46.61 -28.14 61.94
CA LYS A 473 -47.18 -26.83 62.28
C LYS A 473 -48.68 -26.75 62.04
N LEU A 474 -49.21 -27.43 61.00
CA LEU A 474 -50.66 -27.55 60.80
C LEU A 474 -51.31 -28.28 61.98
N ASP A 475 -50.76 -29.43 62.37
CA ASP A 475 -51.29 -30.25 63.48
C ASP A 475 -51.25 -29.47 64.81
N ILE A 476 -50.15 -28.76 65.08
CA ILE A 476 -50.03 -27.90 66.27
C ILE A 476 -51.09 -26.80 66.25
N LEU A 477 -51.25 -26.09 65.13
CA LEU A 477 -52.18 -24.97 65.06
C LEU A 477 -53.64 -25.42 65.23
N ASP A 478 -54.00 -26.57 64.67
CA ASP A 478 -55.33 -27.16 64.82
C ASP A 478 -55.63 -27.54 66.28
N GLN A 479 -54.65 -28.18 66.95
CA GLN A 479 -54.76 -28.52 68.37
C GLN A 479 -54.91 -27.27 69.25
N GLU A 480 -54.08 -26.25 69.02
CA GLU A 480 -54.09 -25.00 69.79
C GLU A 480 -55.40 -24.22 69.60
N ARG A 481 -55.99 -24.28 68.40
CA ARG A 481 -57.30 -23.71 68.10
C ARG A 481 -58.42 -24.46 68.83
N ALA A 482 -58.39 -25.80 68.81
CA ALA A 482 -59.37 -26.61 69.52
C ALA A 482 -59.32 -26.36 71.04
N ASP A 483 -58.12 -26.17 71.60
CA ASP A 483 -57.95 -25.89 73.02
C ASP A 483 -58.37 -24.46 73.40
N LEU A 484 -58.18 -23.48 72.51
CA LEU A 484 -58.74 -22.14 72.70
C LEU A 484 -60.29 -22.18 72.76
N GLU A 485 -60.92 -22.94 71.87
CA GLU A 485 -62.38 -23.11 71.86
C GLU A 485 -62.88 -23.73 73.18
N LYS A 486 -62.20 -24.78 73.66
CA LYS A 486 -62.52 -25.40 74.95
C LYS A 486 -62.37 -24.42 76.11
N ALA A 487 -61.28 -23.64 76.14
CA ALA A 487 -61.06 -22.63 77.18
C ALA A 487 -62.17 -21.57 77.18
N TRP A 488 -62.62 -21.15 76.00
CA TRP A 488 -63.74 -20.22 75.86
C TRP A 488 -65.03 -20.80 76.43
N VAL A 489 -65.39 -22.03 76.05
CA VAL A 489 -66.60 -22.70 76.56
C VAL A 489 -66.53 -22.89 78.09
N GLN A 490 -65.39 -23.29 78.62
CA GLN A 490 -65.21 -23.47 80.07
C GLN A 490 -65.40 -22.15 80.82
N ARG A 491 -64.81 -21.06 80.33
CA ARG A 491 -64.99 -19.73 80.91
C ARG A 491 -66.45 -19.28 80.85
N ARG A 492 -67.14 -19.53 79.74
CA ARG A 492 -68.58 -19.24 79.61
C ARG A 492 -69.38 -19.95 80.69
N MET A 493 -69.16 -21.24 80.89
CA MET A 493 -69.85 -22.03 81.92
C MET A 493 -69.60 -21.49 83.34
N MET A 494 -68.38 -21.02 83.64
CA MET A 494 -68.08 -20.40 84.94
C MET A 494 -68.81 -19.07 85.13
N LEU A 495 -68.82 -18.21 84.11
CA LEU A 495 -69.50 -16.91 84.19
C LEU A 495 -71.02 -17.07 84.28
N ASP A 496 -71.60 -18.03 83.56
CA ASP A 496 -73.04 -18.33 83.65
C ASP A 496 -73.45 -18.86 85.04
N GLN A 497 -72.53 -19.46 85.81
CA GLN A 497 -72.77 -19.86 87.21
C GLN A 497 -72.75 -18.68 88.20
N CYS A 498 -72.25 -17.51 87.79
CA CYS A 498 -72.21 -16.30 88.61
C CYS A 498 -73.42 -15.37 88.41
N LEU A 499 -74.27 -15.66 87.42
CA LEU A 499 -75.63 -15.09 87.28
C LEU A 499 -76.59 -15.82 88.22
#